data_AF-A0A6G9SDE1-F1
#
_entry.id   AF-A0A6G9SDE1-F1
#
_cell.length_a   1.000
_cell.length_b   1.000
_cell.length_c   1.000
_cell.angle_alpha   90.00
_cell.angle_beta   90.00
_cell.angle_gamma   90.00
#
_symmetry.space_group_name_H-M   'P 1'
#
loop_
_entity.id
_entity.type
_entity.pdbx_description
1 polymer ?
#
loop_
_entity_poly.entity_id
_entity_poly.type
_entity_poly.pdbx_seq_one_letter_code
_entity_poly.pdbx_strand_id
1 'polypeptide(L)'
;MNLDKFVLAQYMAFLISIPPESNLAKLLAFCLSTKIRENTPGTKILDLTYELMENPSKLPYWTQDIMGQDLDYTTEEWKALGEMGITDANEFMSTLWQELQNLRL
;
A
#
# COMPACT_ATOMS: atom_id res chain seq x y z
N MET A 1 2.38 -12.44 13.13
CA MET A 1 3.06 -12.87 11.88
C MET A 1 4.50 -13.16 12.24
N ASN A 2 5.00 -14.37 12.00
CA ASN A 2 6.42 -14.67 12.23
C ASN A 2 7.18 -14.36 10.94
N LEU A 3 8.03 -13.34 10.99
CA LEU A 3 8.93 -12.99 9.89
C LEU A 3 10.24 -13.76 10.07
N ASP A 4 10.66 -14.49 9.04
CA ASP A 4 11.98 -15.11 9.00
C ASP A 4 12.78 -14.64 7.77
N LYS A 5 14.03 -15.08 7.68
CA LYS A 5 14.96 -14.67 6.61
C LYS A 5 14.45 -15.04 5.21
N PHE A 6 13.70 -16.12 5.08
CA PHE A 6 13.16 -16.57 3.80
C PHE A 6 11.98 -15.71 3.37
N VAL A 7 11.09 -15.37 4.30
CA VAL A 7 9.99 -14.41 4.05
C VAL A 7 10.54 -13.05 3.66
N LEU A 8 11.58 -12.56 4.36
CA LEU A 8 12.24 -11.31 4.00
C LEU A 8 12.84 -11.35 2.59
N ALA A 9 13.54 -12.44 2.23
CA ALA A 9 14.13 -12.59 0.90
C ALA A 9 13.07 -12.56 -0.21
N GLN A 10 11.90 -13.19 0.00
CA GLN A 10 10.78 -13.13 -0.94
C GLN A 10 10.23 -11.72 -1.09
N TYR A 11 10.03 -10.97 0.00
CA TYR A 11 9.59 -9.59 -0.09
C TYR A 11 10.61 -8.70 -0.79
N MET A 12 11.91 -8.90 -0.56
CA MET A 12 12.95 -8.15 -1.28
C MET A 12 12.93 -8.47 -2.77
N ALA A 13 12.88 -9.74 -3.15
CA ALA A 13 12.79 -10.15 -4.56
C ALA A 13 11.52 -9.57 -5.22
N PHE A 14 10.40 -9.61 -4.51
CA PHE A 14 9.15 -8.99 -4.94
C PHE A 14 9.33 -7.49 -5.20
N LEU A 15 9.85 -6.73 -4.22
CA LEU A 15 10.06 -5.28 -4.34
C LEU A 15 11.02 -4.91 -5.48
N ILE A 16 12.09 -5.68 -5.70
CA ILE A 16 13.07 -5.44 -6.77
C ILE A 16 12.44 -5.63 -8.16
N SER A 17 11.47 -6.53 -8.29
CA SER A 17 10.83 -6.83 -9.57
C SER A 17 9.80 -5.78 -10.00
N ILE A 18 9.46 -4.82 -9.14
CA ILE A 18 8.43 -3.82 -9.40
C ILE A 18 9.03 -2.62 -10.15
N PRO A 19 8.46 -2.22 -11.32
CA PRO A 19 8.89 -1.00 -12.00
C PRO A 19 8.66 0.24 -11.10
N PRO A 20 9.65 1.13 -10.93
CA PRO A 20 9.55 2.27 -10.00
C PRO A 20 8.38 3.22 -10.24
N GLU A 21 7.93 3.35 -11.49
CA GLU A 21 6.85 4.27 -11.89
C GLU A 21 5.44 3.64 -11.89
N SER A 22 5.35 2.36 -11.53
CA SER A 22 4.10 1.58 -11.52
C SER A 22 3.12 2.04 -10.43
N ASN A 23 1.83 1.78 -10.62
CA ASN A 23 0.83 1.99 -9.57
C ASN A 23 1.12 1.12 -8.33
N LEU A 24 1.62 -0.09 -8.54
CA LEU A 24 2.07 -0.96 -7.46
C LEU A 24 3.21 -0.32 -6.65
N ALA A 25 4.21 0.26 -7.29
CA ALA A 25 5.28 0.98 -6.59
C ALA A 25 4.74 2.17 -5.80
N LYS A 26 3.82 2.95 -6.38
CA LYS A 26 3.20 4.11 -5.72
C LYS A 26 2.39 3.72 -4.48
N LEU A 27 1.58 2.65 -4.56
CA LEU A 27 0.83 2.14 -3.42
C LEU A 27 1.77 1.67 -2.30
N LEU A 28 2.85 0.94 -2.65
CA LEU A 28 3.82 0.47 -1.66
C LEU A 28 4.62 1.63 -1.03
N ALA A 29 4.98 2.64 -1.83
CA ALA A 29 5.63 3.86 -1.32
C ALA A 29 4.72 4.60 -0.33
N PHE A 30 3.41 4.65 -0.61
CA PHE A 30 2.42 5.16 0.33
C PHE A 30 2.42 4.35 1.63
N CYS A 31 2.30 3.02 1.56
CA CYS A 31 2.35 2.15 2.74
C CYS A 31 3.63 2.33 3.59
N LEU A 32 4.77 2.56 2.94
CA LEU A 32 6.05 2.80 3.64
C LEU A 32 6.14 4.19 4.27
N SER A 33 5.41 5.17 3.74
CA SER A 33 5.38 6.54 4.24
C SER A 33 4.38 6.71 5.40
N THR A 34 3.38 5.84 5.47
CA THR A 34 2.35 5.88 6.52
C THR A 34 2.87 5.38 7.85
N LYS A 35 2.61 6.13 8.93
CA LYS A 35 3.03 5.74 10.28
C LYS A 35 2.06 4.75 10.91
N ILE A 36 2.57 3.58 11.30
CA ILE A 36 1.82 2.65 12.15
C ILE A 36 1.94 3.10 13.61
N ARG A 37 0.80 3.33 14.29
CA ARG A 37 0.78 3.67 15.72
C ARG A 37 1.13 2.48 16.61
N GLU A 38 1.78 2.74 17.76
CA GLU A 38 2.15 1.74 18.78
C GLU A 38 0.95 0.89 19.26
N ASN A 39 -0.27 1.44 19.21
CA ASN A 39 -1.50 0.80 19.69
C ASN A 39 -2.38 0.20 18.58
N THR A 40 -1.96 0.23 17.31
CA THR A 40 -2.68 -0.44 16.22
C THR A 40 -2.09 -1.85 16.08
N PRO A 41 -2.80 -2.92 16.48
CA PRO A 41 -2.28 -4.28 16.31
C PRO A 41 -2.09 -4.58 14.83
N GLY A 42 -1.01 -5.29 14.48
CA GLY A 42 -0.76 -5.67 13.09
C GLY A 42 -1.90 -6.44 12.42
N THR A 43 -2.75 -7.13 13.20
CA THR A 43 -3.96 -7.79 12.69
C THR A 43 -4.99 -6.80 12.16
N LYS A 44 -5.17 -5.64 12.80
CA LYS A 44 -6.10 -4.61 12.33
C LYS A 44 -5.63 -3.99 11.01
N ILE A 45 -4.32 -3.82 10.84
CA ILE A 45 -3.72 -3.33 9.59
C ILE A 45 -3.98 -4.34 8.48
N LEU A 46 -3.75 -5.61 8.77
CA LEU A 46 -4.02 -6.69 7.83
C LEU A 46 -5.49 -6.74 7.41
N ASP A 47 -6.43 -6.60 8.35
CA ASP A 47 -7.87 -6.57 8.06
C ASP A 47 -8.26 -5.40 7.15
N LEU A 48 -7.76 -4.20 7.43
CA LEU A 48 -7.99 -3.00 6.60
C LEU A 48 -7.40 -3.18 5.19
N THR A 49 -6.19 -3.73 5.08
CA THR A 49 -5.57 -4.00 3.79
C THR A 49 -6.35 -5.07 3.02
N TYR A 50 -6.83 -6.14 3.68
CA TYR A 50 -7.67 -7.14 3.03
C TYR A 50 -8.97 -6.54 2.48
N GLU A 51 -9.62 -5.66 3.23
CA GLU A 51 -10.82 -4.97 2.78
C GLU A 51 -10.57 -4.16 1.50
N LEU A 52 -9.41 -3.50 1.38
CA LEU A 52 -9.03 -2.81 0.15
C LEU A 52 -8.84 -3.79 -1.02
N MET A 53 -8.20 -4.94 -0.79
CA MET A 53 -7.99 -5.94 -1.84
C MET A 53 -9.33 -6.47 -2.40
N GLU A 54 -10.29 -6.72 -1.51
CA GLU A 54 -11.62 -7.23 -1.86
C GLU A 54 -12.54 -6.14 -2.44
N ASN A 55 -12.33 -4.87 -2.07
CA ASN A 55 -13.13 -3.76 -2.55
C ASN A 55 -12.26 -2.55 -2.97
N PRO A 56 -11.70 -2.58 -4.19
CA PRO A 56 -10.81 -1.54 -4.71
C PRO A 56 -11.41 -0.13 -4.72
N SER A 57 -12.74 0.00 -4.84
CA SER A 57 -13.42 1.30 -4.81
C SER A 57 -13.25 2.03 -3.47
N LYS A 58 -12.87 1.32 -2.41
CA LYS A 58 -12.59 1.90 -1.09
C LYS A 58 -11.24 2.57 -0.97
N LEU A 59 -10.38 2.56 -2.01
CA LEU A 59 -9.05 3.17 -1.94
C LEU A 59 -9.03 4.58 -1.32
N PRO A 60 -9.92 5.53 -1.67
CA PRO A 60 -9.89 6.87 -1.06
C PRO A 60 -10.24 6.88 0.44
N TYR A 61 -11.11 5.98 0.89
CA TYR A 61 -11.46 5.83 2.30
C TYR A 61 -10.34 5.13 3.06
N TRP A 62 -9.77 4.08 2.45
CA TRP A 62 -8.66 3.34 3.03
C TRP A 62 -7.43 4.22 3.23
N THR A 63 -7.08 5.09 2.28
CA THR A 63 -5.94 6.02 2.47
C THR A 63 -6.18 6.99 3.62
N GLN A 64 -7.42 7.47 3.78
CA GLN A 64 -7.82 8.27 4.94
C GLN A 64 -7.79 7.47 6.24
N ASP A 65 -8.21 6.21 6.24
CA ASP A 65 -8.18 5.37 7.44
C ASP A 65 -6.74 5.02 7.85
N ILE A 66 -5.82 4.89 6.90
CA ILE A 66 -4.40 4.63 7.17
C ILE A 66 -3.68 5.90 7.64
N MET A 67 -3.87 7.04 6.97
CA MET A 67 -3.23 8.32 7.36
C MET A 67 -3.91 8.99 8.57
N GLY A 68 -5.24 8.94 8.63
CA GLY A 68 -6.08 9.67 9.58
C GLY A 68 -6.25 8.98 10.93
N GLN A 69 -5.57 7.85 11.14
CA GLN A 69 -5.55 7.17 12.43
C GLN A 69 -4.96 8.02 13.54
N ASP A 70 -4.21 9.08 13.22
CA ASP A 70 -3.54 9.93 14.18
C ASP A 70 -3.92 11.40 14.27
N LEU A 71 -4.71 11.89 13.31
CA LEU A 71 -5.04 13.30 13.13
C LEU A 71 -3.81 14.22 12.98
N ASP A 72 -2.62 13.64 12.74
CA ASP A 72 -1.32 14.33 12.62
C ASP A 72 -0.65 13.92 11.30
N TYR A 73 -1.23 14.39 10.21
CA TYR A 73 -0.75 14.10 8.86
C TYR A 73 0.62 14.71 8.60
N THR A 74 1.60 13.88 8.30
CA THR A 74 2.95 14.34 7.93
C THR A 74 3.03 14.85 6.49
N THR A 75 4.06 15.65 6.21
CA THR A 75 4.35 16.11 4.85
C THR A 75 4.65 14.93 3.92
N GLU A 76 5.32 13.91 4.43
CA GLU A 76 5.69 12.70 3.71
C GLU A 76 4.46 11.88 3.32
N GLU A 77 3.48 11.73 4.21
CA GLU A 77 2.22 11.03 3.91
C GLU A 77 1.40 11.76 2.86
N TRP A 78 1.27 13.09 2.98
CA TRP A 78 0.58 13.90 1.97
C TRP A 78 1.25 13.83 0.60
N LYS A 79 2.59 13.86 0.60
CA LYS A 79 3.37 13.74 -0.63
C LYS A 79 3.14 12.38 -1.28
N ALA A 80 3.26 11.29 -0.51
CA ALA A 80 3.06 9.95 -1.04
C ALA A 80 1.62 9.73 -1.54
N LEU A 81 0.61 10.27 -0.85
CA LEU A 81 -0.78 10.26 -1.31
C LEU A 81 -0.94 11.02 -2.64
N GLY A 82 -0.35 12.20 -2.76
CA GLY A 82 -0.37 12.98 -4.00
C GLY A 82 0.34 12.29 -5.16
N GLU A 83 1.48 11.63 -4.89
CA GLU A 83 2.26 10.89 -5.89
C GLU A 83 1.55 9.64 -6.42
N MET A 84 0.57 9.10 -5.69
CA MET A 84 -0.31 8.05 -6.24
C MET A 84 -1.16 8.56 -7.41
N GLY A 85 -1.42 9.87 -7.51
CA GLY A 85 -2.09 10.47 -8.67
C GLY A 85 -3.49 9.91 -8.95
N ILE A 86 -4.22 9.48 -7.91
CA ILE A 86 -5.49 8.78 -8.04
C ILE A 86 -6.57 9.75 -8.55
N THR A 87 -7.01 9.56 -9.79
CA THR A 87 -8.18 10.23 -10.37
C THR A 87 -9.42 9.35 -10.35
N ASP A 88 -9.23 8.04 -10.52
CA ASP A 88 -10.26 6.99 -10.40
C ASP A 88 -9.66 5.80 -9.64
N ALA A 89 -10.30 5.42 -8.53
CA ALA A 89 -9.83 4.35 -7.66
C ALA A 89 -9.89 2.97 -8.33
N ASN A 90 -10.93 2.70 -9.12
CA ASN A 90 -11.08 1.41 -9.80
C ASN A 90 -10.07 1.27 -10.93
N GLU A 91 -9.83 2.35 -11.69
CA GLU A 91 -8.81 2.37 -12.74
C GLU A 91 -7.41 2.17 -12.16
N PHE A 92 -7.08 2.90 -11.08
CA PHE A 92 -5.79 2.79 -10.40
C PHE A 92 -5.52 1.35 -9.95
N MET A 93 -6.50 0.74 -9.26
CA MET A 93 -6.38 -0.61 -8.74
C MET A 93 -6.41 -1.68 -9.83
N SER A 94 -7.20 -1.50 -10.90
CA SER A 94 -7.20 -2.39 -12.06
C SER A 94 -5.82 -2.42 -12.73
N THR A 95 -5.19 -1.25 -12.89
CA THR A 95 -3.82 -1.14 -13.42
C THR A 95 -2.81 -1.84 -12.51
N LEU A 96 -2.92 -1.61 -11.19
CA LEU A 96 -2.08 -2.26 -10.19
C LEU A 96 -2.17 -3.79 -10.26
N TRP A 97 -3.37 -4.35 -10.47
CA TRP A 97 -3.54 -5.80 -10.63
C TRP A 97 -2.91 -6.34 -11.91
N GLN A 98 -3.01 -5.60 -13.01
CA GLN A 98 -2.32 -5.96 -14.25
C GLN A 98 -0.80 -5.94 -14.07
N GLU A 99 -0.27 -4.91 -13.41
CA GLU A 99 1.16 -4.81 -13.08
C GLU A 99 1.62 -6.01 -12.24
N LEU A 100 0.84 -6.37 -11.21
CA LEU A 100 1.12 -7.51 -10.35
C LEU A 100 1.16 -8.83 -11.14
N GLN A 101 0.20 -9.05 -12.05
CA GLN A 101 0.16 -10.25 -12.89
C GLN A 101 1.31 -10.32 -13.91
N ASN A 102 1.88 -9.18 -14.28
CA ASN A 102 2.99 -9.09 -15.22
C ASN A 102 4.36 -9.26 -14.56
N LEU A 103 4.43 -9.26 -13.22
CA LEU A 103 5.67 -9.54 -12.51
C LEU A 103 6.14 -10.96 -12.81
N ARG A 104 7.40 -11.08 -13.22
CA ARG A 104 8.08 -12.37 -13.39
C ARG A 104 9.01 -12.56 -12.20
N LEU A 105 8.51 -13.27 -11.19
CA LEU A 105 9.22 -13.60 -9.95
C LEU A 105 9.95 -14.94 -10.07
#